data_AF-A0A3C0AAN8-F1
#
_entry.id   AF-A0A3C0AAN8-F1
#
_cell.length_a   1.000
_cell.length_b   1.000
_cell.length_c   1.000
_cell.angle_alpha   90.00
_cell.angle_beta   90.00
_cell.angle_gamma   90.00
#
_symmetry.space_group_name_H-M   'P 1'
#
loop_
_entity.id
_entity.type
_entity.pdbx_description
1 polymer ?
#
loop_
_entity_poly.entity_id
_entity_poly.type
_entity_poly.pdbx_seq_one_letter_code
_entity_poly.pdbx_strand_id
1 'polypeptide(L)'
;GNVLVTPLRVTRGPLEFEHYTGDTSQTREPTGDVLKLYLRFENVSHDQTFEPLDQKLLLTRVAGKNVDAKMRANNFVSSVDQKQTDGNRVLIYDMPPSWEWNLKGQNINQENKPQELKPGESFETYVASNEQGIDDLKGELVWRLQIRKGYNPKSHRGVTTLIEVVFHSSQIQSDMVSSHKETQPTT
;
A
#
# COMPACT_ATOMS: atom_id res chain seq x y z
N GLY A 1 2.32 6.75 19.24
CA GLY A 1 2.93 5.43 18.94
C GLY A 1 4.38 5.67 18.59
N ASN A 2 5.13 4.63 18.22
CA ASN A 2 6.56 4.78 17.89
C ASN A 2 6.83 5.10 16.41
N VAL A 3 5.77 5.37 15.64
CA VAL A 3 5.84 5.68 14.22
C VAL A 3 5.12 6.99 13.93
N LEU A 4 5.76 7.85 13.15
CA LEU A 4 5.14 8.98 12.47
C LEU A 4 4.84 8.57 11.03
N VAL A 5 3.63 8.89 10.55
CA VAL A 5 3.20 8.60 9.18
C VAL A 5 2.84 9.90 8.49
N THR A 6 3.49 10.17 7.36
CA THR A 6 3.29 11.38 6.57
C THR A 6 2.74 11.00 5.19
N PRO A 7 1.47 11.33 4.88
CA PRO A 7 0.94 11.23 3.53
C PRO A 7 1.70 12.18 2.61
N LEU A 8 2.15 11.68 1.46
CA LEU A 8 2.94 12.44 0.50
C LEU A 8 2.08 12.90 -0.67
N ARG A 9 1.37 11.96 -1.32
CA ARG A 9 0.49 12.20 -2.47
C ARG A 9 -0.39 11.00 -2.74
N VAL A 10 -1.46 11.21 -3.51
CA VAL A 10 -2.26 10.13 -4.11
C VAL A 10 -2.16 10.26 -5.62
N THR A 11 -1.90 9.16 -6.31
CA THR A 11 -1.85 9.13 -7.76
C THR A 11 -2.69 8.05 -8.38
N ARG A 12 -2.90 8.17 -9.69
CA ARG A 12 -3.61 7.21 -10.52
C ARG A 12 -2.75 6.80 -11.71
N GLY A 13 -2.59 5.49 -11.89
CA GLY A 13 -1.86 4.90 -13.00
C GLY A 13 -1.64 3.40 -12.81
N PRO A 14 -1.07 2.71 -13.81
CA PRO A 14 -0.89 1.27 -13.77
C PRO A 14 0.19 0.85 -12.76
N LEU A 15 0.09 -0.37 -12.25
CA LEU A 15 1.17 -1.00 -11.49
C LEU A 15 2.17 -1.63 -12.44
N GLU A 16 3.45 -1.38 -12.18
CA GLU A 16 4.56 -2.07 -12.83
C GLU A 16 5.13 -3.13 -11.88
N PHE A 17 5.70 -4.17 -12.47
CA PHE A 17 6.21 -5.32 -11.73
C PHE A 17 7.71 -5.49 -11.95
N GLU A 18 8.38 -6.01 -10.92
CA GLU A 18 9.76 -6.50 -11.00
C GLU A 18 9.79 -7.94 -10.49
N HIS A 19 10.58 -8.80 -11.12
CA HIS A 19 10.72 -10.18 -10.67
C HIS A 19 11.38 -10.20 -9.28
N TYR A 20 10.94 -11.10 -8.40
CA TYR A 20 11.37 -11.11 -6.99
C TYR A 20 12.89 -11.32 -6.80
N THR A 21 13.56 -11.92 -7.78
CA THR A 21 15.03 -12.10 -7.79
C THR A 21 15.80 -10.86 -8.24
N GLY A 22 15.13 -9.84 -8.77
CA GLY A 22 15.75 -8.69 -9.44
C GLY A 22 16.22 -8.97 -10.87
N ASP A 23 15.86 -10.13 -11.45
CA ASP A 23 16.14 -10.46 -12.85
C ASP A 23 15.32 -9.57 -13.80
N THR A 24 15.99 -8.66 -14.50
CA THR A 24 15.37 -7.68 -15.42
C THR A 24 14.97 -8.29 -16.75
N SER A 25 15.37 -9.53 -17.05
CA SER A 25 14.93 -10.24 -18.26
C SER A 25 13.51 -10.80 -18.12
N GLN A 26 13.05 -11.00 -16.88
CA GLN A 26 11.70 -11.45 -16.59
C GLN A 26 10.79 -10.24 -16.46
N THR A 27 9.81 -10.15 -17.37
CA THR A 27 8.86 -9.04 -17.45
C THR A 27 7.42 -9.51 -17.29
N ARG A 28 6.57 -8.58 -16.85
CA ARG A 28 5.13 -8.78 -16.71
C ARG A 28 4.40 -7.52 -17.15
N GLU A 29 3.29 -7.71 -17.85
CA GLU A 29 2.44 -6.60 -18.27
C GLU A 29 1.94 -5.78 -17.07
N PRO A 30 1.91 -4.44 -17.20
CA PRO A 30 1.30 -3.59 -16.19
C PRO A 30 -0.20 -3.89 -16.00
N THR A 31 -0.73 -3.50 -14.85
CA THR A 31 -2.19 -3.57 -14.60
C THR A 31 -2.94 -2.49 -15.37
N GLY A 32 -4.27 -2.48 -15.25
CA GLY A 32 -5.03 -1.25 -15.48
C GLY A 32 -4.71 -0.17 -14.42
N ASP A 33 -5.35 0.99 -14.55
CA ASP A 33 -5.21 2.05 -13.56
C ASP A 33 -5.59 1.56 -12.16
N VAL A 34 -4.77 1.93 -11.18
CA VAL A 34 -5.07 1.84 -9.75
C VAL A 34 -4.86 3.21 -9.12
N LEU A 35 -5.33 3.38 -7.88
CA LEU A 35 -4.88 4.47 -7.03
C LEU A 35 -3.65 4.04 -6.23
N LYS A 36 -2.72 4.96 -5.99
CA LYS A 36 -1.53 4.74 -5.16
C LYS A 36 -1.45 5.84 -4.10
N LEU A 37 -1.52 5.48 -2.83
CA LEU A 37 -1.26 6.38 -1.72
C LEU A 37 0.22 6.28 -1.31
N TYR A 38 0.99 7.34 -1.55
CA TYR A 38 2.39 7.44 -1.16
C TYR A 38 2.51 7.95 0.28
N LEU A 39 3.34 7.27 1.07
CA LEU A 39 3.51 7.50 2.50
C LEU A 39 4.99 7.46 2.86
N ARG A 40 5.37 8.30 3.81
CA ARG A 40 6.63 8.17 4.54
C ARG A 40 6.34 7.68 5.95
N PHE A 41 7.08 6.64 6.36
CA PHE A 41 7.10 6.15 7.73
C PHE A 41 8.41 6.54 8.38
N GLU A 42 8.34 7.08 9.59
CA GLU A 42 9.51 7.42 10.40
C GLU A 42 9.38 6.77 11.77
N ASN A 43 10.43 6.08 12.21
CA ASN A 43 10.49 5.53 13.55
C ASN A 43 10.96 6.60 14.53
N VAL A 44 10.02 7.08 15.34
CA VAL A 44 10.25 8.12 16.36
C VAL A 44 10.48 7.55 17.76
N SER A 45 10.69 6.23 17.89
CA SER A 45 11.14 5.64 19.16
C SER A 45 12.60 5.95 19.45
N HIS A 46 13.03 5.61 20.67
CA HIS A 46 14.43 5.70 21.08
C HIS A 46 15.10 4.33 21.22
N ASP A 47 14.31 3.24 21.22
CA ASP A 47 14.75 1.94 21.70
C ASP A 47 14.16 0.75 20.93
N GLN A 48 13.27 0.98 19.95
CA GLN A 48 12.63 -0.11 19.22
C GLN A 48 12.98 -0.06 17.74
N THR A 49 13.40 -1.20 17.20
CA THR A 49 13.41 -1.46 15.76
C THR A 49 12.16 -2.24 15.40
N PHE A 50 11.43 -1.81 14.36
CA PHE A 50 10.25 -2.54 13.88
C PHE A 50 9.92 -2.16 12.44
N GLU A 51 9.19 -3.04 11.77
CA GLU A 51 8.63 -2.78 10.44
C GLU A 51 7.22 -2.19 10.59
N PRO A 52 6.98 -0.93 10.16
CA PRO A 52 5.68 -0.28 10.28
C PRO A 52 4.58 -0.88 9.39
N LEU A 53 4.96 -1.44 8.24
CA LEU A 53 4.05 -1.97 7.25
C LEU A 53 4.67 -3.19 6.58
N ASP A 54 3.90 -4.26 6.46
CA ASP A 54 4.30 -5.50 5.80
C ASP A 54 3.13 -6.08 4.98
N GLN A 55 3.44 -7.02 4.09
CA GLN A 55 2.44 -7.66 3.23
C GLN A 55 1.31 -8.31 4.03
N LYS A 56 1.63 -8.95 5.15
CA LYS A 56 0.65 -9.65 5.98
C LYS A 56 -0.35 -8.66 6.57
N LEU A 57 0.10 -7.52 7.09
CA LEU A 57 -0.78 -6.47 7.61
C LEU A 57 -1.65 -5.86 6.50
N LEU A 58 -1.07 -5.60 5.32
CA LEU A 58 -1.79 -5.02 4.19
C LEU A 58 -2.87 -5.95 3.63
N LEU A 59 -2.57 -7.24 3.49
CA LEU A 59 -3.43 -8.21 2.83
C LEU A 59 -4.31 -9.01 3.80
N THR A 60 -4.26 -8.70 5.11
CA THR A 60 -5.15 -9.34 6.08
C THR A 60 -6.61 -9.01 5.75
N ARG A 61 -7.35 -10.04 5.36
CA ARG A 61 -8.77 -10.02 5.03
C ARG A 61 -9.47 -11.15 5.80
N VAL A 62 -10.70 -10.90 6.24
CA VAL A 62 -11.54 -11.89 6.92
C VAL A 62 -12.83 -12.04 6.14
N ALA A 63 -13.15 -13.27 5.75
CA ALA A 63 -14.39 -13.57 5.07
C ALA A 63 -15.62 -13.10 5.88
N GLY A 64 -16.70 -12.79 5.17
CA GLY A 64 -18.00 -12.57 5.78
C GLY A 64 -18.46 -13.81 6.54
N LYS A 65 -19.32 -13.62 7.56
CA LYS A 65 -19.86 -14.74 8.35
C LYS A 65 -20.82 -15.63 7.54
N ASN A 66 -21.37 -15.11 6.44
CA ASN A 66 -22.28 -15.77 5.52
C ASN A 66 -22.00 -15.29 4.09
N VAL A 67 -22.64 -15.93 3.10
CA VAL A 67 -22.41 -15.69 1.67
C VAL A 67 -22.71 -14.24 1.26
N ASP A 68 -23.67 -13.60 1.93
CA ASP A 68 -24.09 -12.22 1.64
C ASP A 68 -23.22 -11.16 2.36
N ALA A 69 -22.43 -11.56 3.36
CA ALA A 69 -21.62 -10.62 4.10
C ALA A 69 -20.36 -10.21 3.31
N LYS A 70 -20.21 -8.90 3.13
CA LYS A 70 -18.97 -8.34 2.57
C LYS A 70 -17.75 -8.74 3.39
N MET A 71 -16.64 -8.94 2.67
CA MET A 71 -15.33 -9.19 3.24
C MET A 71 -14.93 -8.05 4.20
N ARG A 72 -14.38 -8.42 5.35
CA ARG A 72 -13.81 -7.46 6.30
C ARG A 72 -12.33 -7.29 6.01
N ALA A 73 -11.92 -6.05 5.84
CA ALA A 73 -10.54 -5.65 5.60
C ALA A 73 -10.32 -4.31 6.31
N ASN A 74 -9.13 -4.13 6.87
CA ASN A 74 -8.75 -2.88 7.51
C ASN A 74 -8.09 -1.90 6.53
N ASN A 75 -7.62 -2.40 5.38
CA ASN A 75 -6.94 -1.61 4.36
C ASN A 75 -7.86 -1.46 3.14
N PHE A 76 -8.28 -0.24 2.85
CA PHE A 76 -9.16 0.07 1.71
C PHE A 76 -9.19 1.58 1.45
N VAL A 77 -9.69 1.95 0.28
CA VAL A 77 -10.10 3.31 -0.06
C VAL A 77 -11.61 3.36 -0.34
N SER A 78 -12.29 4.41 0.10
CA SER A 78 -13.72 4.62 -0.13
C SER A 78 -14.06 6.11 -0.04
N SER A 79 -15.29 6.48 -0.43
CA SER A 79 -15.88 7.74 0.02
C SER A 79 -16.03 7.75 1.55
N VAL A 80 -15.96 8.92 2.16
CA VAL A 80 -15.99 9.07 3.63
C VAL A 80 -17.27 8.50 4.25
N ASP A 81 -18.40 8.64 3.56
CA ASP A 81 -19.73 8.15 3.95
C ASP A 81 -19.92 6.63 3.74
N GLN A 82 -18.95 5.97 3.08
CA GLN A 82 -18.98 4.54 2.72
C GLN A 82 -17.92 3.70 3.45
N LYS A 83 -17.24 4.25 4.46
CA LYS A 83 -16.10 3.58 5.13
C LYS A 83 -16.50 2.42 6.06
N GLN A 84 -17.78 2.24 6.33
CA GLN A 84 -18.35 1.13 7.09
C GLN A 84 -18.21 -0.21 6.34
N THR A 85 -18.38 -1.32 7.05
CA THR A 85 -18.10 -2.67 6.51
C THR A 85 -18.98 -3.02 5.31
N ASP A 86 -20.24 -2.59 5.34
CA ASP A 86 -21.26 -2.76 4.32
C ASP A 86 -21.18 -1.72 3.20
N GLY A 87 -20.38 -0.66 3.36
CA GLY A 87 -20.18 0.37 2.34
C GLY A 87 -19.39 -0.11 1.12
N ASN A 88 -19.34 0.74 0.10
CA ASN A 88 -18.57 0.50 -1.12
C ASN A 88 -17.10 0.86 -0.91
N ARG A 89 -16.27 -0.17 -0.75
CA ARG A 89 -14.84 -0.06 -0.44
C ARG A 89 -14.03 -0.72 -1.53
N VAL A 90 -13.07 0.02 -2.07
CA VAL A 90 -12.07 -0.47 -3.01
C VAL A 90 -10.93 -1.03 -2.18
N LEU A 91 -10.64 -2.32 -2.34
CA LEU A 91 -9.62 -3.02 -1.55
C LEU A 91 -8.22 -2.71 -2.08
N ILE A 92 -7.21 -3.05 -1.28
CA ILE A 92 -5.80 -2.99 -1.72
C ILE A 92 -5.55 -4.04 -2.80
N TYR A 93 -4.65 -3.74 -3.75
CA TYR A 93 -4.21 -4.68 -4.76
C TYR A 93 -3.74 -6.00 -4.12
N ASP A 94 -4.18 -7.12 -4.67
CA ASP A 94 -3.87 -8.44 -4.11
C ASP A 94 -2.49 -8.91 -4.57
N MET A 95 -1.67 -9.36 -3.65
CA MET A 95 -0.34 -9.91 -3.96
C MET A 95 -0.24 -11.27 -3.28
N PRO A 96 -0.46 -12.38 -4.02
CA PRO A 96 -0.36 -13.70 -3.44
C PRO A 96 1.03 -13.93 -2.82
N PRO A 97 1.13 -14.57 -1.63
CA PRO A 97 2.42 -14.83 -0.98
C PRO A 97 3.39 -15.68 -1.82
N SER A 98 2.88 -16.52 -2.73
CA SER A 98 3.68 -17.38 -3.60
C SER A 98 3.99 -16.76 -4.96
N TRP A 99 3.86 -15.43 -5.09
CA TRP A 99 3.96 -14.76 -6.37
C TRP A 99 5.41 -14.38 -6.70
N GLU A 100 5.80 -14.56 -7.96
CA GLU A 100 7.15 -14.26 -8.46
C GLU A 100 7.39 -12.77 -8.72
N TRP A 101 6.39 -11.92 -8.47
CA TRP A 101 6.40 -10.51 -8.86
C TRP A 101 6.23 -9.60 -7.66
N ASN A 102 7.13 -8.64 -7.54
CA ASN A 102 7.02 -7.50 -6.63
C ASN A 102 6.42 -6.30 -7.36
N LEU A 103 5.72 -5.45 -6.61
CA LEU A 103 5.30 -4.14 -7.11
C LEU A 103 6.51 -3.21 -7.14
N LYS A 104 6.86 -2.74 -8.33
CA LYS A 104 8.03 -1.89 -8.56
C LYS A 104 7.95 -0.62 -7.72
N GLY A 105 9.01 -0.33 -6.97
CA GLY A 105 9.11 0.84 -6.10
C GLY A 105 8.25 0.82 -4.83
N GLN A 106 7.51 -0.28 -4.55
CA GLN A 106 6.71 -0.38 -3.33
C GLN A 106 7.58 -0.73 -2.11
N ASN A 107 8.62 -1.54 -2.30
CA ASN A 107 9.64 -1.84 -1.29
C ASN A 107 9.15 -2.49 0.02
N ILE A 108 7.93 -3.04 0.11
CA ILE A 108 7.34 -3.60 1.36
C ILE A 108 7.21 -5.14 1.39
N ASN A 109 7.61 -5.82 0.31
CA ASN A 109 7.51 -7.29 0.16
C ASN A 109 8.84 -7.93 -0.23
N GLN A 110 9.97 -7.27 -0.02
CA GLN A 110 11.25 -7.86 -0.35
C GLN A 110 11.62 -8.82 0.79
N GLU A 111 11.38 -10.12 0.64
CA GLU A 111 11.69 -11.14 1.67
C GLU A 111 13.14 -11.05 2.16
N ASN A 112 14.05 -10.73 1.25
CA ASN A 112 15.48 -10.58 1.54
C ASN A 112 15.85 -9.23 2.17
N LYS A 113 14.90 -8.28 2.25
CA LYS A 113 15.11 -6.91 2.73
C LYS A 113 13.84 -6.35 3.37
N PRO A 114 13.46 -6.83 4.57
CA PRO A 114 12.34 -6.27 5.31
C PRO A 114 12.58 -4.79 5.62
N GLN A 115 11.52 -3.97 5.67
CA GLN A 115 11.64 -2.53 5.97
C GLN A 115 11.62 -2.29 7.48
N GLU A 116 12.55 -2.94 8.18
CA GLU A 116 12.78 -2.67 9.59
C GLU A 116 13.39 -1.27 9.76
N LEU A 117 12.68 -0.40 10.48
CA LEU A 117 13.19 0.91 10.83
C LEU A 117 13.78 0.89 12.21
N LYS A 118 15.05 1.26 12.35
CA LYS A 118 15.68 1.61 13.64
C LYS A 118 15.22 3.00 14.10
N PRO A 119 15.41 3.36 15.39
CA PRO A 119 15.18 4.71 15.88
C PRO A 119 15.79 5.78 14.97
N GLY A 120 14.98 6.74 14.52
CA GLY A 120 15.36 7.85 13.65
C GLY A 120 15.41 7.52 12.15
N GLU A 121 15.24 6.25 11.75
CA GLU A 121 15.18 5.88 10.33
C GLU A 121 13.78 6.14 9.75
N SER A 122 13.74 6.35 8.43
CA SER A 122 12.49 6.50 7.69
C SER A 122 12.57 5.83 6.32
N PHE A 123 11.42 5.38 5.81
CA PHE A 123 11.31 4.90 4.44
C PHE A 123 10.03 5.44 3.77
N GLU A 124 10.05 5.48 2.44
CA GLU A 124 8.91 5.85 1.62
C GLU A 124 8.41 4.64 0.82
N THR A 125 7.10 4.55 0.66
CA THR A 125 6.42 3.49 -0.06
C THR A 125 5.08 3.99 -0.59
N TYR A 126 4.37 3.14 -1.33
CA TYR A 126 2.98 3.35 -1.66
C TYR A 126 2.11 2.14 -1.33
N VAL A 127 0.83 2.39 -1.05
CA VAL A 127 -0.19 1.35 -0.99
C VAL A 127 -1.11 1.52 -2.20
N ALA A 128 -1.29 0.44 -2.97
CA ALA A 128 -2.09 0.46 -4.18
C ALA A 128 -3.50 -0.09 -3.93
N SER A 129 -4.53 0.54 -4.50
CA SER A 129 -5.85 -0.06 -4.60
C SER A 129 -5.86 -1.17 -5.65
N ASN A 130 -6.90 -2.00 -5.69
CA ASN A 130 -7.21 -2.76 -6.89
C ASN A 130 -7.80 -1.84 -7.98
N GLU A 131 -7.99 -2.39 -9.18
CA GLU A 131 -8.52 -1.68 -10.35
C GLU A 131 -10.05 -1.46 -10.26
N GLN A 132 -10.73 -2.29 -9.46
CA GLN A 132 -12.20 -2.36 -9.47
C GLN A 132 -12.82 -1.25 -8.62
N GLY A 133 -13.64 -0.40 -9.24
CA GLY A 133 -14.44 0.62 -8.54
C GLY A 133 -13.70 1.93 -8.27
N ILE A 134 -12.47 2.10 -8.77
CA ILE A 134 -11.72 3.36 -8.61
C ILE A 134 -12.37 4.54 -9.35
N ASP A 135 -13.14 4.27 -10.40
CA ASP A 135 -13.79 5.31 -11.21
C ASP A 135 -14.97 5.97 -10.48
N ASP A 136 -15.59 5.24 -9.55
CA ASP A 136 -16.71 5.70 -8.75
C ASP A 136 -16.27 6.56 -7.54
N LEU A 137 -14.96 6.59 -7.24
CA LEU A 137 -14.40 7.38 -6.15
C LEU A 137 -14.35 8.87 -6.54
N LYS A 138 -15.29 9.66 -5.99
CA LYS A 138 -15.42 11.10 -6.18
C LYS A 138 -15.64 11.84 -4.86
N GLY A 139 -15.26 13.10 -4.81
CA GLY A 139 -15.50 13.97 -3.65
C GLY A 139 -14.52 13.70 -2.51
N GLU A 140 -15.03 13.71 -1.28
CA GLU A 140 -14.24 13.42 -0.08
C GLU A 140 -14.01 11.91 0.08
N LEU A 141 -12.74 11.52 0.07
CA LEU A 141 -12.29 10.13 0.13
C LEU A 141 -11.50 9.87 1.41
N VAL A 142 -11.48 8.61 1.83
CA VAL A 142 -10.66 8.13 2.94
C VAL A 142 -9.92 6.87 2.54
N TRP A 143 -8.61 6.85 2.83
CA TRP A 143 -7.79 5.66 2.77
C TRP A 143 -7.51 5.18 4.19
N ARG A 144 -8.06 4.02 4.56
CA ARG A 144 -7.79 3.40 5.84
C ARG A 144 -6.63 2.41 5.71
N LEU A 145 -5.70 2.44 6.64
CA LEU A 145 -4.58 1.50 6.72
C LEU A 145 -4.38 0.99 8.15
N GLN A 146 -4.07 -0.29 8.28
CA GLN A 146 -3.56 -0.90 9.49
C GLN A 146 -2.03 -0.93 9.44
N ILE A 147 -1.40 -0.34 10.46
CA ILE A 147 0.05 -0.23 10.56
C ILE A 147 0.53 -0.76 11.91
N ARG A 148 1.79 -1.19 11.99
CA ARG A 148 2.48 -1.49 13.25
C ARG A 148 3.10 -0.21 13.82
N LYS A 149 2.91 0.02 15.12
CA LYS A 149 3.40 1.21 15.84
C LYS A 149 4.44 0.90 16.92
N GLY A 150 5.16 -0.21 16.77
CA GLY A 150 6.11 -0.76 17.74
C GLY A 150 5.70 -2.13 18.29
N TYR A 151 6.43 -2.59 19.31
CA TYR A 151 6.22 -3.87 19.98
C TYR A 151 5.78 -3.69 21.44
N ASN A 152 4.95 -4.62 21.92
CA ASN A 152 4.61 -4.69 23.33
C ASN A 152 5.85 -5.14 24.13
N PRO A 153 6.26 -4.42 25.18
CA PRO A 153 7.54 -4.68 25.85
C PRO A 153 7.60 -6.02 26.61
N LYS A 154 6.45 -6.62 26.96
CA LYS A 154 6.40 -7.88 27.71
C LYS A 154 6.22 -9.10 26.81
N SER A 155 5.30 -8.99 25.85
CA SER A 155 4.94 -10.12 24.97
C SER A 155 5.71 -10.13 23.65
N HIS A 156 6.45 -9.07 23.34
CA HIS A 156 7.12 -8.83 22.06
C HIS A 156 6.19 -8.91 20.83
N ARG A 157 4.87 -8.87 21.04
CA ARG A 157 3.89 -8.88 19.96
C ARG A 157 3.79 -7.50 19.32
N GLY A 158 3.69 -7.48 17.99
CA GLY A 158 3.49 -6.25 17.22
C GLY A 158 2.20 -5.56 17.66
N VAL A 159 2.30 -4.29 18.02
CA VAL A 159 1.13 -3.46 18.36
C VAL A 159 0.71 -2.73 17.09
N THR A 160 -0.50 -2.99 16.62
CA THR A 160 -1.04 -2.34 15.42
C THR A 160 -2.07 -1.26 15.76
N THR A 161 -2.28 -0.34 14.84
CA THR A 161 -3.31 0.70 14.90
C THR A 161 -3.89 0.94 13.51
N LEU A 162 -5.06 1.54 13.44
CA LEU A 162 -5.63 2.06 12.20
C LEU A 162 -5.28 3.54 12.05
N ILE A 163 -4.98 3.96 10.83
CA ILE A 163 -4.90 5.36 10.43
C ILE A 163 -5.88 5.61 9.27
N GLU A 164 -6.34 6.84 9.14
CA GLU A 164 -7.17 7.29 8.04
C GLU A 164 -6.50 8.51 7.38
N VAL A 165 -6.22 8.41 6.08
CA VAL A 165 -5.79 9.54 5.27
C VAL A 165 -7.01 10.05 4.52
N VAL A 166 -7.46 11.25 4.86
CA VAL A 166 -8.59 11.91 4.20
C VAL A 166 -8.05 12.86 3.14
N PHE A 167 -8.65 12.81 1.95
CA PHE A 167 -8.25 13.64 0.82
C PHE A 167 -9.45 13.81 -0.13
N HIS A 168 -9.46 14.91 -0.87
CA HIS A 168 -10.45 15.13 -1.91
C HIS A 168 -9.98 14.49 -3.24
N SER A 169 -10.89 13.93 -4.03
CA SER A 169 -10.56 13.25 -5.28
C SER A 169 -9.85 14.15 -6.31
N SER A 170 -9.99 15.48 -6.20
CA SER A 170 -9.24 16.44 -7.03
C SER A 170 -7.74 16.51 -6.72
N GLN A 171 -7.29 15.93 -5.60
CA GLN A 171 -5.88 15.85 -5.23
C GLN A 171 -5.18 14.64 -5.87
N ILE A 172 -5.93 13.76 -6.55
CA ILE A 172 -5.38 12.59 -7.26
C ILE A 172 -4.64 13.09 -8.50
N GLN A 173 -3.33 12.82 -8.56
CA GLN A 173 -2.48 13.18 -9.68
C GLN A 173 -2.35 12.01 -10.67
N SER A 174 -2.17 12.27 -11.96
CA SER A 174 -1.78 11.20 -12.89
C SER A 174 -0.35 10.75 -12.59
N ASP A 175 -0.10 9.44 -12.66
CA ASP A 175 1.26 8.94 -12.67
C ASP A 175 1.96 9.41 -13.94
N MET A 176 3.07 10.11 -13.77
CA MET A 176 3.99 10.37 -14.86
C MET A 176 4.66 9.03 -15.18
N VAL A 177 4.11 8.28 -16.14
CA VAL A 177 4.78 7.11 -16.69
C VAL A 177 6.12 7.60 -17.22
N SER A 178 7.23 7.15 -16.62
CA SER A 178 8.56 7.41 -17.16
C SER A 178 8.66 6.71 -18.51
N SER A 179 8.31 7.43 -19.57
CA SER A 179 8.50 6.98 -20.94
C SER A 179 10.00 6.96 -21.25
N HIS A 180 10.70 5.89 -20.89
CA HIS A 180 11.92 5.50 -21.59
C HIS A 180 11.51 4.94 -22.96
N LYS A 181 11.15 5.84 -23.89
CA LYS A 181 11.35 5.56 -25.30
C LYS A 181 12.84 5.72 -25.56
N GLU A 182 13.59 4.62 -25.49
CA GLU A 182 14.85 4.54 -26.22
C GLU A 182 14.53 4.74 -27.70
N THR A 183 14.72 5.97 -28.14
CA THR A 183 14.78 6.26 -29.56
C THR A 183 16.16 5.79 -29.99
N GLN A 184 16.27 4.58 -30.52
CA GLN A 184 17.49 4.13 -31.19
C GLN A 184 17.77 5.08 -32.36
N PRO A 185 19.02 5.59 -32.51
CA PRO A 185 19.39 6.30 -33.71
C PRO A 185 19.53 5.29 -34.86
N THR A 186 18.66 5.40 -35.86
CA THR A 186 18.92 4.85 -37.20
C THR A 186 20.22 5.45 -37.73
N THR A 187 21.19 4.58 -38.02
CA THR A 187 22.32 4.87 -38.91
C THR A 187 22.18 4.01 -40.14
#